data_AF-A0AAE6VT92-F1
#
_entry.id   AF-A0AAE6VT92-F1
#
_cell.length_a   1.000
_cell.length_b   1.000
_cell.length_c   1.000
_cell.angle_alpha   90.00
_cell.angle_beta   90.00
_cell.angle_gamma   90.00
#
_symmetry.space_group_name_H-M   'P 1'
#
loop_
_entity.id
_entity.type
_entity.pdbx_description
1 polymer ?
#
loop_
_entity_poly.entity_id
_entity_poly.type
_entity_poly.pdbx_seq_one_letter_code
_entity_poly.pdbx_strand_id
1 'polypeptide(L)'
;MINFSSFYKDIADSNLQHWLETLPAILGKWQRDHKHGNLPKWEKVLNKLHYPQPDKIDFSSSVTIGTGEQLSLGQVEKLTNLLAVFQPWRKGPFSVHGIQIDTEWRSDWKWDRVKNFISPLKNRTVLDVGCGSGYHMWRMLGDGATRVVGIDPSPLFLCQFEAIKRVAGNQHPVYLLPLGIEELPALDAFDTVFSMGVLYHRRSPIDHLLQLRDQLRVGGELVLETLVIDGDENAVLVPQDRYGKMNNVWFIPSVAALMLWLKKCEFIDIRCVDIDITSLAEQRSTQWMKNESLVDYLDPNDVSLTVEGYPAPKRAIIIATKNQPNHDLV
;
A
#
# COMPACT_ATOMS: atom_id res chain seq x y z
N MET A 1 -16.51 -3.34 -16.37
CA MET A 1 -16.21 -4.09 -15.14
C MET A 1 -14.73 -4.34 -15.11
N ILE A 2 -14.07 -4.07 -13.99
CA ILE A 2 -12.68 -4.44 -13.77
C ILE A 2 -12.58 -5.97 -13.88
N ASN A 3 -11.59 -6.45 -14.62
CA ASN A 3 -11.43 -7.85 -14.96
C ASN A 3 -10.06 -8.35 -14.49
N PHE A 4 -10.04 -9.41 -13.70
CA PHE A 4 -8.83 -10.00 -13.10
C PHE A 4 -8.22 -11.14 -13.93
N SER A 5 -8.75 -11.43 -15.12
CA SER A 5 -8.25 -12.50 -16.01
C SER A 5 -6.77 -12.33 -16.40
N SER A 6 -6.28 -11.10 -16.55
CA SER A 6 -4.86 -10.86 -16.82
C SER A 6 -3.98 -11.31 -15.67
N PHE A 7 -4.43 -11.12 -14.42
CA PHE A 7 -3.74 -11.63 -13.24
C PHE A 7 -3.82 -13.15 -13.17
N TYR A 8 -5.01 -13.74 -13.39
CA TYR A 8 -5.16 -15.21 -13.38
C TYR A 8 -4.24 -15.89 -14.39
N LYS A 9 -4.13 -15.33 -15.60
CA LYS A 9 -3.22 -15.83 -16.63
C LYS A 9 -1.75 -15.67 -16.21
N ASP A 10 -1.40 -14.55 -15.62
CA ASP A 10 -0.03 -14.27 -15.18
C ASP A 10 0.43 -15.23 -14.07
N ILE A 11 -0.45 -15.56 -13.11
CA ILE A 11 -0.08 -16.46 -12.01
C ILE A 11 -0.17 -17.95 -12.34
N ALA A 12 -0.86 -18.34 -13.43
CA ALA A 12 -1.16 -19.73 -13.77
C ALA A 12 0.08 -20.62 -13.92
N ASP A 13 1.19 -20.09 -14.44
CA ASP A 13 2.47 -20.79 -14.59
C ASP A 13 3.55 -20.17 -13.69
N SER A 14 3.22 -19.92 -12.42
CA SER A 14 4.15 -19.32 -11.45
C SER A 14 4.05 -19.97 -10.07
N ASN A 15 4.93 -19.56 -9.15
CA ASN A 15 4.86 -19.96 -7.73
C ASN A 15 3.54 -19.59 -7.03
N LEU A 16 2.74 -18.69 -7.61
CA LEU A 16 1.40 -18.32 -7.11
C LEU A 16 0.26 -19.15 -7.72
N GLN A 17 0.52 -20.16 -8.56
CA GLN A 17 -0.53 -20.92 -9.28
C GLN A 17 -1.59 -21.53 -8.35
N HIS A 18 -1.20 -21.99 -7.17
CA HIS A 18 -2.10 -22.61 -6.19
C HIS A 18 -3.14 -21.62 -5.65
N TRP A 19 -2.88 -20.31 -5.75
CA TRP A 19 -3.87 -19.30 -5.37
C TRP A 19 -5.11 -19.32 -6.28
N LEU A 20 -5.02 -19.89 -7.49
CA LEU A 20 -6.18 -20.08 -8.38
C LEU A 20 -7.24 -21.04 -7.81
N GLU A 21 -6.92 -21.83 -6.78
CA GLU A 21 -7.87 -22.72 -6.11
C GLU A 21 -8.96 -21.94 -5.35
N THR A 22 -8.62 -20.77 -4.81
CA THR A 22 -9.52 -19.98 -3.96
C THR A 22 -9.84 -18.60 -4.53
N LEU A 23 -8.86 -17.94 -5.16
CA LEU A 23 -8.96 -16.54 -5.57
C LEU A 23 -10.13 -16.21 -6.50
N PRO A 24 -10.41 -16.99 -7.57
CA PRO A 24 -11.51 -16.66 -8.49
C PRO A 24 -12.88 -16.64 -7.79
N ALA A 25 -13.09 -17.53 -6.81
CA ALA A 25 -14.32 -17.58 -6.04
C ALA A 25 -14.46 -16.35 -5.12
N ILE A 26 -13.38 -15.97 -4.44
CA ILE A 26 -13.33 -14.78 -3.56
C ILE A 26 -13.61 -13.51 -4.37
N LEU A 27 -12.88 -13.30 -5.47
CA LEU A 27 -13.08 -12.12 -6.32
C LEU A 27 -14.45 -12.10 -7.00
N GLY A 28 -14.96 -13.27 -7.39
CA GLY A 28 -16.31 -13.39 -7.93
C GLY A 28 -17.38 -13.01 -6.90
N LYS A 29 -17.19 -13.34 -5.61
CA LYS A 29 -18.06 -12.89 -4.53
C LYS A 29 -17.95 -11.37 -4.35
N TRP A 30 -16.74 -10.83 -4.23
CA TRP A 30 -16.52 -9.40 -4.09
C TRP A 30 -17.21 -8.58 -5.20
N GLN A 31 -17.08 -9.01 -6.46
CA GLN A 31 -17.74 -8.36 -7.60
C GLN A 31 -19.27 -8.36 -7.50
N ARG A 32 -19.87 -9.43 -6.96
CA ARG A 32 -21.33 -9.49 -6.75
C ARG A 32 -21.79 -8.55 -5.64
N ASP A 33 -21.02 -8.48 -4.56
CA ASP A 33 -21.33 -7.63 -3.41
C ASP A 33 -21.21 -6.14 -3.76
N HIS A 34 -20.36 -5.79 -4.72
CA HIS A 34 -20.10 -4.41 -5.15
C HIS A 34 -20.81 -4.02 -6.46
N LYS A 35 -21.92 -4.70 -6.81
CA LYS A 35 -22.77 -4.32 -7.96
C LYS A 35 -23.47 -2.97 -7.79
N HIS A 36 -23.53 -2.45 -6.56
CA HIS A 36 -24.19 -1.19 -6.21
C HIS A 36 -23.20 -0.22 -5.56
N GLY A 37 -23.64 1.02 -5.28
CA GLY A 37 -22.78 2.07 -4.73
C GLY A 37 -21.99 2.82 -5.82
N ASN A 38 -20.77 3.25 -5.49
CA ASN A 38 -19.96 4.10 -6.37
C ASN A 38 -19.14 3.33 -7.41
N LEU A 39 -18.83 2.05 -7.17
CA LEU A 39 -17.98 1.26 -8.07
C LEU A 39 -18.51 1.25 -9.52
N PRO A 40 -19.80 1.00 -9.83
CA PRO A 40 -20.29 1.05 -11.20
C PRO A 40 -20.12 2.43 -11.88
N LYS A 41 -20.15 3.53 -11.11
CA LYS A 41 -19.91 4.88 -11.63
C LYS A 41 -18.43 5.06 -11.96
N TRP A 42 -17.55 4.64 -11.07
CA TRP A 42 -16.10 4.67 -11.26
C TRP A 42 -15.64 3.81 -12.43
N GLU A 43 -16.19 2.61 -12.62
CA GLU A 43 -15.90 1.77 -13.79
C GLU A 43 -16.26 2.44 -15.12
N LYS A 44 -17.36 3.20 -15.16
CA LYS A 44 -17.72 4.00 -16.36
C LYS A 44 -16.69 5.09 -16.65
N VAL A 45 -16.04 5.65 -15.63
CA VAL A 45 -14.97 6.63 -15.79
C VAL A 45 -13.68 5.96 -16.24
N LEU A 46 -13.34 4.79 -15.67
CA LEU A 46 -12.20 3.98 -16.09
C LEU A 46 -12.27 3.61 -17.58
N ASN A 47 -13.46 3.27 -18.07
CA ASN A 47 -13.71 3.01 -19.50
C ASN A 47 -13.56 4.25 -20.41
N LYS A 48 -13.28 5.44 -19.87
CA LYS A 48 -12.97 6.64 -20.66
C LYS A 48 -11.48 6.95 -20.69
N LEU A 49 -10.66 6.22 -19.94
CA LEU A 49 -9.20 6.38 -19.89
C LEU A 49 -8.52 5.65 -21.06
N HIS A 50 -8.91 6.04 -22.27
CA HIS A 50 -8.27 5.61 -23.52
C HIS A 50 -7.40 6.76 -24.02
N TYR A 51 -6.12 6.74 -23.64
CA TYR A 51 -5.13 7.75 -23.99
C TYR A 51 -4.00 7.11 -24.80
N PRO A 52 -3.25 7.90 -25.60
CA PRO A 52 -2.08 7.42 -26.31
C PRO A 52 -1.08 6.73 -25.38
N GLN A 53 -0.32 5.78 -25.94
CA GLN A 53 0.78 5.16 -25.21
C GLN A 53 1.77 6.24 -24.73
N PRO A 54 2.18 6.20 -23.46
CA PRO A 54 3.08 7.22 -22.91
C PRO A 54 4.42 7.21 -23.66
N ASP A 55 4.90 8.40 -24.02
CA ASP A 55 6.22 8.64 -24.59
C ASP A 55 7.37 8.45 -23.59
N LYS A 56 7.06 8.50 -22.30
CA LYS A 56 8.02 8.30 -21.21
C LYS A 56 7.39 7.50 -20.08
N ILE A 57 8.11 6.52 -19.56
CA ILE A 57 7.75 5.84 -18.30
C ILE A 57 8.96 5.90 -17.38
N ASP A 58 8.74 6.34 -16.14
CA ASP A 58 9.71 6.20 -15.06
C ASP A 58 8.98 5.73 -13.80
N PHE A 59 9.35 4.54 -13.33
CA PHE A 59 8.88 3.96 -12.07
C PHE A 59 10.01 3.85 -11.03
N SER A 60 11.24 4.16 -11.43
CA SER A 60 12.44 4.00 -10.60
C SER A 60 12.60 5.19 -9.65
N SER A 61 12.63 6.41 -10.20
CA SER A 61 12.85 7.64 -9.42
C SER A 61 11.54 8.26 -8.96
N SER A 62 10.48 8.10 -9.74
CA SER A 62 9.13 8.63 -9.51
C SER A 62 8.08 7.61 -9.99
N VAL A 63 6.79 8.01 -10.02
CA VAL A 63 5.79 7.33 -10.87
C VAL A 63 5.33 8.33 -11.92
N THR A 64 6.04 8.35 -13.05
CA THR A 64 5.81 9.22 -14.20
C THR A 64 5.36 8.41 -15.40
N ILE A 65 4.23 8.79 -15.98
CA ILE A 65 3.58 8.14 -17.12
C ILE A 65 3.27 9.22 -18.15
N GLY A 66 4.10 9.34 -19.18
CA GLY A 66 3.99 10.32 -20.25
C GLY A 66 4.40 11.74 -19.86
N THR A 67 4.95 12.49 -20.81
CA THR A 67 5.29 13.91 -20.63
C THR A 67 4.08 14.83 -20.77
N GLY A 68 3.09 14.40 -21.55
CA GLY A 68 1.91 15.19 -21.92
C GLY A 68 2.01 15.85 -23.30
N GLU A 69 3.18 15.84 -23.96
CA GLU A 69 3.37 16.44 -25.29
C GLU A 69 2.50 15.80 -26.38
N GLN A 70 2.09 14.55 -26.17
CA GLN A 70 1.19 13.81 -27.05
C GLN A 70 -0.28 14.22 -26.94
N LEU A 71 -0.64 15.05 -25.94
CA LEU A 71 -2.02 15.44 -25.67
C LEU A 71 -2.26 16.91 -26.03
N SER A 72 -3.37 17.18 -26.71
CA SER A 72 -3.92 18.52 -26.82
C SER A 72 -4.36 19.07 -25.45
N LEU A 73 -4.46 20.39 -25.32
CA LEU A 73 -4.93 21.05 -24.10
C LEU A 73 -6.29 20.49 -23.61
N GLY A 74 -7.25 20.29 -24.53
CA GLY A 74 -8.55 19.72 -24.18
C GLY A 74 -8.48 18.25 -23.73
N GLN A 75 -7.51 17.47 -24.21
CA GLN A 75 -7.30 16.10 -23.73
C GLN A 75 -6.68 16.08 -22.33
N VAL A 76 -5.74 16.98 -22.04
CA VAL A 76 -5.16 17.17 -20.70
C VAL A 76 -6.25 17.58 -19.70
N GLU A 77 -7.09 18.55 -20.05
CA GLU A 77 -8.20 18.99 -19.21
C GLU A 77 -9.20 17.85 -18.95
N LYS A 78 -9.58 17.12 -20.00
CA LYS A 78 -10.44 15.94 -19.88
C LYS A 78 -9.81 14.87 -18.98
N LEU A 79 -8.52 14.58 -19.12
CA LEU A 79 -7.83 13.58 -18.30
C LEU A 79 -7.79 14.00 -16.84
N THR A 80 -7.45 15.27 -16.58
CA THR A 80 -7.46 15.86 -15.25
C THR A 80 -8.83 15.70 -14.58
N ASN A 81 -9.91 16.02 -15.29
CA ASN A 81 -11.27 15.87 -14.79
C ASN A 81 -11.66 14.41 -14.52
N LEU A 82 -11.23 13.47 -15.37
CA LEU A 82 -11.47 12.05 -15.16
C LEU A 82 -10.73 11.53 -13.92
N LEU A 83 -9.46 11.92 -13.73
CA LEU A 83 -8.66 11.53 -12.57
C LEU A 83 -9.20 12.14 -11.26
N ALA A 84 -9.75 13.36 -11.33
CA ALA A 84 -10.35 14.05 -10.18
C ALA A 84 -11.59 13.34 -9.63
N VAL A 85 -12.29 12.52 -10.43
CA VAL A 85 -13.42 11.69 -9.95
C VAL A 85 -13.00 10.69 -8.86
N PHE A 86 -11.73 10.29 -8.85
CA PHE A 86 -11.18 9.34 -7.88
C PHE A 86 -10.57 10.03 -6.64
N GLN A 87 -10.83 11.32 -6.41
CA GLN A 87 -10.48 11.95 -5.14
C GLN A 87 -11.27 11.30 -3.97
N PRO A 88 -10.70 11.26 -2.74
CA PRO A 88 -9.39 11.78 -2.35
C PRO A 88 -8.21 10.90 -2.78
N TRP A 89 -7.14 11.51 -3.32
CA TRP A 89 -5.87 10.82 -3.60
C TRP A 89 -4.91 10.96 -2.42
N ARG A 90 -4.68 9.85 -1.70
CA ARG A 90 -3.89 9.86 -0.46
C ARG A 90 -2.41 9.48 -0.64
N LYS A 91 -2.10 8.42 -1.41
CA LYS A 91 -0.72 7.92 -1.61
C LYS A 91 -0.22 8.23 -3.02
N GLY A 92 1.01 8.74 -3.13
CA GLY A 92 1.59 9.33 -4.34
C GLY A 92 2.88 10.12 -4.03
N PRO A 93 3.32 11.08 -4.87
CA PRO A 93 2.58 11.67 -5.99
C PRO A 93 2.68 10.87 -7.29
N PHE A 94 1.80 11.17 -8.26
CA PHE A 94 1.89 10.65 -9.62
C PHE A 94 2.03 11.80 -10.63
N SER A 95 2.81 11.58 -11.69
CA SER A 95 2.82 12.45 -12.87
C SER A 95 2.24 11.70 -14.07
N VAL A 96 1.08 12.12 -14.56
CA VAL A 96 0.34 11.43 -15.61
C VAL A 96 0.10 12.37 -16.79
N HIS A 97 0.85 12.18 -17.87
CA HIS A 97 0.85 13.02 -19.07
C HIS A 97 0.96 14.51 -18.73
N GLY A 98 1.94 14.84 -17.87
CA GLY A 98 2.19 16.19 -17.38
C GLY A 98 1.30 16.64 -16.22
N ILE A 99 0.20 15.94 -15.93
CA ILE A 99 -0.71 16.24 -14.81
C ILE A 99 -0.07 15.77 -13.51
N GLN A 100 0.12 16.71 -12.57
CA GLN A 100 0.67 16.40 -11.25
C GLN A 100 -0.46 16.07 -10.27
N ILE A 101 -0.58 14.79 -9.92
CA ILE A 101 -1.44 14.33 -8.83
C ILE A 101 -0.65 14.46 -7.53
N ASP A 102 -0.60 15.67 -6.99
CA ASP A 102 -0.02 15.94 -5.68
C ASP A 102 -0.95 15.39 -4.59
N THR A 103 -0.66 14.19 -4.12
CA THR A 103 -1.48 13.44 -3.15
C THR A 103 -1.25 13.91 -1.73
N GLU A 104 -2.11 13.54 -0.78
CA GLU A 104 -1.95 13.89 0.64
C GLU A 104 -0.56 13.58 1.21
N TRP A 105 -0.07 12.37 0.94
CA TRP A 105 1.20 11.85 1.43
C TRP A 105 2.30 11.99 0.37
N ARG A 106 3.47 12.47 0.79
CA ARG A 106 4.76 12.27 0.11
C ARG A 106 5.25 10.84 0.31
N SER A 107 4.58 9.92 -0.38
CA SER A 107 4.86 8.48 -0.28
C SER A 107 6.21 8.13 -0.92
N ASP A 108 6.72 8.99 -1.79
CA ASP A 108 8.08 8.99 -2.31
C ASP A 108 9.13 9.13 -1.20
N TRP A 109 8.91 9.99 -0.20
CA TRP A 109 9.85 10.16 0.91
C TRP A 109 9.99 8.90 1.74
N LYS A 110 8.85 8.24 2.06
CA LYS A 110 8.87 6.93 2.72
C LYS A 110 9.63 5.90 1.89
N TRP A 111 9.42 5.88 0.58
CA TRP A 111 10.14 4.96 -0.31
C TRP A 111 11.66 5.21 -0.26
N ASP A 112 12.08 6.46 -0.28
CA ASP A 112 13.50 6.83 -0.19
C ASP A 112 14.13 6.47 1.17
N ARG A 113 13.35 6.51 2.26
CA ARG A 113 13.78 6.05 3.59
C ARG A 113 13.99 4.53 3.65
N VAL A 114 13.25 3.72 2.86
CA VAL A 114 13.29 2.25 2.97
C VAL A 114 14.14 1.55 1.89
N LYS A 115 14.17 2.08 0.66
CA LYS A 115 14.72 1.37 -0.51
C LYS A 115 16.17 0.91 -0.37
N ASN A 116 16.99 1.65 0.38
CA ASN A 116 18.41 1.33 0.56
C ASN A 116 18.67 0.30 1.68
N PHE A 117 17.64 -0.06 2.45
CA PHE A 117 17.75 -1.01 3.55
C PHE A 117 17.17 -2.38 3.23
N ILE A 118 16.30 -2.49 2.24
CA ILE A 118 15.67 -3.75 1.80
C ILE A 118 16.61 -4.54 0.90
N SER A 119 16.37 -5.84 0.82
CA SER A 119 17.03 -6.68 -0.17
C SER A 119 16.66 -6.22 -1.58
N PRO A 120 17.57 -6.32 -2.58
CA PRO A 120 17.26 -5.93 -3.95
C PRO A 120 15.98 -6.60 -4.46
N LEU A 121 15.08 -5.78 -5.02
CA LEU A 121 13.80 -6.26 -5.54
C LEU A 121 13.92 -6.93 -6.91
N LYS A 122 15.08 -6.83 -7.56
CA LYS A 122 15.36 -7.49 -8.84
C LYS A 122 14.96 -8.97 -8.79
N ASN A 123 14.08 -9.35 -9.72
CA ASN A 123 13.54 -10.70 -9.90
C ASN A 123 12.59 -11.20 -8.79
N ARG A 124 12.22 -10.38 -7.81
CA ARG A 124 11.34 -10.79 -6.71
C ARG A 124 9.86 -10.74 -7.11
N THR A 125 9.08 -11.64 -6.52
CA THR A 125 7.62 -11.55 -6.45
C THR A 125 7.23 -10.91 -5.12
N VAL A 126 6.58 -9.75 -5.17
CA VAL A 126 6.35 -8.89 -4.00
C VAL A 126 4.85 -8.79 -3.69
N LEU A 127 4.49 -8.87 -2.41
CA LEU A 127 3.15 -8.55 -1.89
C LEU A 127 3.18 -7.20 -1.16
N ASP A 128 2.23 -6.31 -1.42
CA ASP A 128 2.02 -5.06 -0.70
C ASP A 128 0.65 -5.06 0.00
N VAL A 129 0.65 -5.26 1.31
CA VAL A 129 -0.56 -5.35 2.14
C VAL A 129 -1.02 -3.96 2.55
N GLY A 130 -2.26 -3.60 2.20
CA GLY A 130 -2.81 -2.26 2.43
C GLY A 130 -2.18 -1.23 1.49
N CYS A 131 -2.01 -1.62 0.23
CA CYS A 131 -1.26 -0.85 -0.78
C CYS A 131 -1.86 0.51 -1.16
N GLY A 132 -3.10 0.82 -0.72
CA GLY A 132 -3.78 2.07 -1.07
C GLY A 132 -3.89 2.24 -2.59
N SER A 133 -3.52 3.41 -3.11
CA SER A 133 -3.53 3.69 -4.57
C SER A 133 -2.54 2.83 -5.38
N GLY A 134 -1.69 2.03 -4.72
CA GLY A 134 -0.67 1.21 -5.35
C GLY A 134 0.61 1.96 -5.71
N TYR A 135 0.82 3.18 -5.18
CA TYR A 135 2.01 3.99 -5.47
C TYR A 135 3.32 3.21 -5.26
N HIS A 136 3.49 2.59 -4.08
CA HIS A 136 4.71 1.84 -3.76
C HIS A 136 4.87 0.60 -4.64
N MET A 137 3.79 -0.01 -5.11
CA MET A 137 3.84 -1.14 -6.03
C MET A 137 4.51 -0.77 -7.36
N TRP A 138 4.21 0.42 -7.89
CA TRP A 138 4.89 0.94 -9.08
C TRP A 138 6.38 1.17 -8.81
N ARG A 139 6.73 1.70 -7.63
CA ARG A 139 8.14 1.88 -7.24
C ARG A 139 8.89 0.56 -7.11
N MET A 140 8.26 -0.47 -6.55
CA MET A 140 8.81 -1.83 -6.49
C MET A 140 9.04 -2.42 -7.88
N LEU A 141 8.10 -2.21 -8.81
CA LEU A 141 8.27 -2.61 -10.21
C LEU A 141 9.43 -1.85 -10.87
N GLY A 142 9.54 -0.55 -10.64
CA GLY A 142 10.65 0.28 -11.12
C GLY A 142 12.02 -0.11 -10.56
N ASP A 143 12.04 -0.73 -9.38
CA ASP A 143 13.24 -1.28 -8.73
C ASP A 143 13.54 -2.74 -9.15
N GLY A 144 12.81 -3.25 -10.15
CA GLY A 144 13.12 -4.50 -10.84
C GLY A 144 12.38 -5.74 -10.35
N ALA A 145 11.34 -5.60 -9.52
CA ALA A 145 10.46 -6.73 -9.19
C ALA A 145 9.89 -7.39 -10.46
N THR A 146 9.87 -8.72 -10.49
CA THR A 146 9.26 -9.49 -11.60
C THR A 146 7.76 -9.26 -11.63
N ARG A 147 7.16 -9.23 -10.44
CA ARG A 147 5.72 -9.07 -10.24
C ARG A 147 5.46 -8.42 -8.91
N VAL A 148 4.49 -7.51 -8.88
CA VAL A 148 4.02 -6.89 -7.65
C VAL A 148 2.51 -7.10 -7.52
N VAL A 149 2.08 -7.65 -6.40
CA VAL A 149 0.67 -7.84 -6.06
C VAL A 149 0.36 -6.98 -4.85
N GLY A 150 -0.62 -6.11 -4.94
CA GLY A 150 -1.17 -5.38 -3.81
C GLY A 150 -2.51 -5.93 -3.41
N ILE A 151 -2.82 -5.84 -2.11
CA ILE A 151 -4.16 -6.07 -1.60
C ILE A 151 -4.65 -4.84 -0.84
N ASP A 152 -5.89 -4.43 -1.11
CA ASP A 152 -6.60 -3.41 -0.35
C ASP A 152 -8.12 -3.56 -0.58
N PRO A 153 -8.96 -3.71 0.46
CA PRO A 153 -10.39 -3.95 0.27
C PRO A 153 -11.16 -2.73 -0.27
N SER A 154 -10.56 -1.53 -0.33
CA SER A 154 -11.20 -0.30 -0.77
C SER A 154 -11.50 -0.28 -2.28
N PRO A 155 -12.78 -0.20 -2.70
CA PRO A 155 -13.12 -0.10 -4.13
C PRO A 155 -12.59 1.20 -4.77
N LEU A 156 -12.42 2.27 -3.99
CA LEU A 156 -11.85 3.53 -4.48
C LEU A 156 -10.38 3.35 -4.85
N PHE A 157 -9.61 2.68 -4.01
CA PHE A 157 -8.18 2.45 -4.24
C PHE A 157 -7.93 1.49 -5.39
N LEU A 158 -8.76 0.45 -5.54
CA LEU A 158 -8.77 -0.36 -6.76
C LEU A 158 -8.97 0.52 -8.01
N CYS A 159 -9.94 1.44 -7.97
CA CYS A 159 -10.20 2.33 -9.11
C CYS A 159 -9.07 3.33 -9.37
N GLN A 160 -8.42 3.86 -8.32
CA GLN A 160 -7.24 4.71 -8.47
C GLN A 160 -6.09 3.96 -9.15
N PHE A 161 -5.77 2.76 -8.64
CA PHE A 161 -4.74 1.89 -9.22
C PHE A 161 -5.04 1.57 -10.69
N GLU A 162 -6.27 1.16 -10.97
CA GLU A 162 -6.76 0.81 -12.32
C GLU A 162 -6.76 2.01 -13.28
N ALA A 163 -6.94 3.23 -12.78
CA ALA A 163 -6.79 4.44 -13.57
C ALA A 163 -5.34 4.64 -14.01
N ILE A 164 -4.39 4.52 -13.07
CA ILE A 164 -2.95 4.62 -13.32
C ILE A 164 -2.48 3.48 -14.25
N LYS A 165 -2.93 2.24 -14.03
CA LYS A 165 -2.54 1.10 -14.86
C LYS A 165 -3.01 1.23 -16.32
N ARG A 166 -4.23 1.72 -16.55
CA ARG A 166 -4.75 1.93 -17.91
C ARG A 166 -3.95 2.96 -18.71
N VAL A 167 -3.54 4.05 -18.06
CA VAL A 167 -2.73 5.10 -18.72
C VAL A 167 -1.25 4.70 -18.85
N ALA A 168 -0.72 3.90 -17.92
CA ALA A 168 0.63 3.35 -17.99
C ALA A 168 0.77 2.28 -19.08
N GLY A 169 -0.27 1.48 -19.28
CA GLY A 169 -0.27 0.29 -20.14
C GLY A 169 -0.52 -0.99 -19.35
N ASN A 170 -1.43 -1.82 -19.85
CA ASN A 170 -1.90 -3.02 -19.15
C ASN A 170 -0.90 -4.18 -19.12
N GLN A 171 0.23 -4.06 -19.85
CA GLN A 171 1.29 -5.07 -19.91
C GLN A 171 2.14 -5.16 -18.63
N HIS A 172 2.10 -4.14 -17.77
CA HIS A 172 2.91 -4.13 -16.55
C HIS A 172 2.44 -5.19 -15.53
N PRO A 173 3.36 -6.02 -14.98
CA PRO A 173 3.04 -7.13 -14.07
C PRO A 173 2.83 -6.65 -12.63
N VAL A 174 1.95 -5.67 -12.47
CA VAL A 174 1.57 -5.06 -11.20
C VAL A 174 0.06 -5.11 -11.07
N TYR A 175 -0.46 -5.60 -9.95
CA TYR A 175 -1.89 -5.91 -9.81
C TYR A 175 -2.39 -5.53 -8.41
N LEU A 176 -3.56 -4.88 -8.33
CA LEU A 176 -4.26 -4.65 -7.06
C LEU A 176 -5.48 -5.58 -7.01
N LEU A 177 -5.58 -6.38 -5.96
CA LEU A 177 -6.73 -7.24 -5.69
C LEU A 177 -7.54 -6.64 -4.52
N PRO A 178 -8.87 -6.54 -4.64
CA PRO A 178 -9.68 -5.89 -3.63
C PRO A 178 -9.96 -6.80 -2.43
N LEU A 179 -8.91 -7.18 -1.71
CA LEU A 179 -8.93 -8.15 -0.61
C LEU A 179 -8.37 -7.53 0.68
N GLY A 180 -8.93 -7.94 1.81
CA GLY A 180 -8.27 -7.85 3.10
C GLY A 180 -7.24 -8.97 3.27
N ILE A 181 -6.23 -8.77 4.14
CA ILE A 181 -5.20 -9.78 4.38
C ILE A 181 -5.77 -11.07 4.99
N GLU A 182 -6.84 -10.95 5.77
CA GLU A 182 -7.59 -12.08 6.35
C GLU A 182 -8.27 -12.99 5.31
N GLU A 183 -8.41 -12.52 4.06
CA GLU A 183 -8.98 -13.32 2.97
C GLU A 183 -7.91 -14.15 2.24
N LEU A 184 -6.62 -13.94 2.55
CA LEU A 184 -5.54 -14.70 1.95
C LEU A 184 -5.38 -16.07 2.63
N PRO A 185 -5.21 -17.15 1.87
CA PRO A 185 -4.68 -18.39 2.42
C PRO A 185 -3.19 -18.23 2.77
N ALA A 186 -2.60 -19.23 3.40
CA ALA A 186 -1.15 -19.28 3.59
C ALA A 186 -0.46 -19.62 2.26
N LEU A 187 0.02 -18.60 1.54
CA LEU A 187 0.56 -18.76 0.19
C LEU A 187 2.03 -19.23 0.16
N ASP A 188 2.83 -18.93 1.18
CA ASP A 188 4.26 -19.30 1.29
C ASP A 188 5.08 -19.07 0.00
N ALA A 189 4.78 -17.99 -0.73
CA ALA A 189 5.23 -17.81 -2.11
C ALA A 189 5.95 -16.50 -2.39
N PHE A 190 5.74 -15.45 -1.59
CA PHE A 190 6.32 -14.14 -1.86
C PHE A 190 7.76 -14.04 -1.36
N ASP A 191 8.63 -13.44 -2.16
CA ASP A 191 10.03 -13.17 -1.79
C ASP A 191 10.13 -12.03 -0.77
N THR A 192 9.25 -11.03 -0.92
CA THR A 192 9.16 -9.87 -0.03
C THR A 192 7.71 -9.51 0.19
N VAL A 193 7.34 -9.20 1.44
CA VAL A 193 6.01 -8.74 1.83
C VAL A 193 6.16 -7.39 2.51
N PHE A 194 5.43 -6.39 2.02
CA PHE A 194 5.29 -5.08 2.64
C PHE A 194 3.98 -5.01 3.43
N SER A 195 4.02 -4.40 4.60
CA SER A 195 2.84 -3.99 5.35
C SER A 195 3.09 -2.64 5.96
N MET A 196 2.65 -1.58 5.29
CA MET A 196 2.98 -0.20 5.66
C MET A 196 1.72 0.59 6.02
N GLY A 197 1.55 0.87 7.31
CA GLY A 197 0.41 1.61 7.83
C GLY A 197 -0.83 0.77 8.07
N VAL A 198 -0.65 -0.54 8.32
CA VAL A 198 -1.77 -1.49 8.51
C VAL A 198 -1.88 -2.01 9.94
N LEU A 199 -0.75 -2.32 10.60
CA LEU A 199 -0.75 -3.01 11.91
C LEU A 199 -1.64 -2.32 12.95
N TYR A 200 -1.55 -0.99 13.06
CA TYR A 200 -2.31 -0.23 14.06
C TYR A 200 -3.84 -0.25 13.83
N HIS A 201 -4.31 -0.69 12.67
CA HIS A 201 -5.74 -0.92 12.40
C HIS A 201 -6.20 -2.34 12.72
N ARG A 202 -5.30 -3.26 13.07
CA ARG A 202 -5.62 -4.66 13.33
C ARG A 202 -5.96 -4.89 14.80
N ARG A 203 -7.10 -5.56 15.02
CA ARG A 203 -7.58 -5.96 16.35
C ARG A 203 -6.65 -6.96 17.03
N SER A 204 -6.00 -7.81 16.25
CA SER A 204 -5.03 -8.80 16.73
C SER A 204 -3.70 -8.56 16.00
N PRO A 205 -2.74 -7.87 16.63
CA PRO A 205 -1.47 -7.54 15.98
C PRO A 205 -0.63 -8.79 15.74
N ILE A 206 -0.69 -9.78 16.63
CA ILE A 206 0.06 -11.04 16.50
C ILE A 206 -0.47 -11.86 15.32
N ASP A 207 -1.78 -12.01 15.19
CA ASP A 207 -2.36 -12.73 14.04
C ASP A 207 -2.03 -12.02 12.72
N HIS A 208 -1.94 -10.69 12.71
CA HIS A 208 -1.49 -9.95 11.53
C HIS A 208 -0.04 -10.29 11.17
N LEU A 209 0.88 -10.33 12.15
CA LEU A 209 2.27 -10.68 11.92
C LEU A 209 2.42 -12.13 11.43
N LEU A 210 1.65 -13.07 11.99
CA LEU A 210 1.60 -14.46 11.53
C LEU A 210 1.04 -14.56 10.11
N GLN A 211 -0.05 -13.87 9.82
CA GLN A 211 -0.64 -13.84 8.48
C GLN A 211 0.34 -13.30 7.43
N LEU A 212 1.13 -12.26 7.77
CA LEU A 212 2.19 -11.74 6.90
C LEU A 212 3.30 -12.78 6.66
N ARG A 213 3.71 -13.48 7.72
CA ARG A 213 4.69 -14.57 7.66
C ARG A 213 4.21 -15.70 6.76
N ASP A 214 2.92 -16.02 6.81
CA ASP A 214 2.33 -17.11 6.03
C ASP A 214 2.32 -16.84 4.53
N GLN A 215 2.51 -15.58 4.10
CA GLN A 215 2.63 -15.20 2.69
C GLN A 215 4.07 -15.32 2.16
N LEU A 216 5.06 -15.13 3.02
CA LEU A 216 6.48 -15.18 2.66
C LEU A 216 6.92 -16.62 2.44
N ARG A 217 7.75 -16.87 1.43
CA ARG A 217 8.53 -18.12 1.38
C ARG A 217 9.59 -18.14 2.50
N VAL A 218 10.14 -19.31 2.81
CA VAL A 218 11.32 -19.42 3.68
C VAL A 218 12.48 -18.57 3.15
N GLY A 219 13.11 -17.80 4.05
CA GLY A 219 14.14 -16.82 3.72
C GLY A 219 13.60 -15.55 3.04
N GLY A 220 12.28 -15.38 2.95
CA GLY A 220 11.63 -14.17 2.46
C GLY A 220 11.73 -13.01 3.45
N GLU A 221 11.67 -11.79 2.93
CA GLU A 221 11.85 -10.54 3.68
C GLU A 221 10.51 -9.86 3.99
N LEU A 222 10.26 -9.57 5.26
CA LEU A 222 9.18 -8.68 5.71
C LEU A 222 9.70 -7.25 5.78
N VAL A 223 8.91 -6.32 5.24
CA VAL A 223 9.06 -4.87 5.43
C VAL A 223 7.81 -4.33 6.12
N LEU A 224 7.92 -4.05 7.41
CA LEU A 224 6.82 -3.60 8.26
C LEU A 224 6.97 -2.12 8.60
N GLU A 225 5.93 -1.32 8.38
CA GLU A 225 5.85 0.06 8.87
C GLU A 225 4.53 0.30 9.58
N THR A 226 4.60 0.98 10.73
CA THR A 226 3.42 1.29 11.55
C THR A 226 3.69 2.50 12.45
N LEU A 227 2.62 3.02 13.06
CA LEU A 227 2.72 3.96 14.17
C LEU A 227 3.42 3.32 15.37
N VAL A 228 4.26 4.09 16.05
CA VAL A 228 4.97 3.71 17.27
C VAL A 228 5.00 4.84 18.31
N ILE A 229 5.34 4.50 19.55
CA ILE A 229 5.66 5.45 20.63
C ILE A 229 7.10 5.26 21.11
N ASP A 230 7.60 6.19 21.93
CA ASP A 230 8.83 5.97 22.69
C ASP A 230 8.58 5.02 23.86
N GLY A 231 9.57 4.17 24.17
CA GLY A 231 9.50 3.27 25.32
C GLY A 231 10.31 1.98 25.15
N ASP A 232 10.28 1.14 26.17
CA ASP A 232 10.95 -0.16 26.21
C ASP A 232 10.08 -1.28 25.61
N GLU A 233 10.51 -2.54 25.77
CA GLU A 233 9.82 -3.73 25.25
C GLU A 233 8.41 -3.97 25.81
N ASN A 234 8.02 -3.25 26.87
CA ASN A 234 6.72 -3.35 27.53
C ASN A 234 5.82 -2.13 27.26
N ALA A 235 6.33 -1.11 26.56
CA ALA A 235 5.58 0.10 26.25
C ALA A 235 4.68 -0.08 25.02
N VAL A 236 3.36 0.00 25.23
CA VAL A 236 2.35 -0.09 24.18
C VAL A 236 1.20 0.88 24.50
N LEU A 237 0.87 1.76 23.56
CA LEU A 237 -0.30 2.63 23.64
C LEU A 237 -1.49 1.97 22.93
N VAL A 238 -2.64 1.96 23.62
CA VAL A 238 -3.95 1.68 23.05
C VAL A 238 -4.83 2.92 23.29
N PRO A 239 -5.19 3.70 22.26
CA PRO A 239 -6.00 4.90 22.44
C PRO A 239 -7.42 4.53 22.88
N GLN A 240 -8.05 5.39 23.69
CA GLN A 240 -9.38 5.11 24.25
C GLN A 240 -10.52 5.11 23.20
N ASP A 241 -10.47 6.02 22.24
CA ASP A 241 -11.47 6.13 21.15
C ASP A 241 -10.79 6.50 19.83
N ARG A 242 -10.17 7.69 19.78
CA ARG A 242 -9.48 8.20 18.60
C ARG A 242 -8.00 8.46 18.86
N TYR A 243 -7.22 8.38 17.79
CA TYR A 243 -5.83 8.79 17.76
C TYR A 243 -5.59 9.59 16.48
N GLY A 244 -5.29 10.88 16.60
CA GLY A 244 -5.14 11.78 15.45
C GLY A 244 -6.40 11.79 14.57
N LYS A 245 -7.58 11.90 15.21
CA LYS A 245 -8.94 11.77 14.66
C LYS A 245 -9.29 10.42 14.03
N MET A 246 -8.33 9.53 13.79
CA MET A 246 -8.59 8.20 13.24
C MET A 246 -9.41 7.36 14.23
N ASN A 247 -10.43 6.69 13.71
CA ASN A 247 -11.10 5.61 14.42
C ASN A 247 -10.39 4.27 14.18
N ASN A 248 -10.77 3.25 14.93
CA ASN A 248 -10.26 1.87 14.75
C ASN A 248 -8.73 1.79 14.80
N VAL A 249 -8.11 2.57 15.69
CA VAL A 249 -6.69 2.44 16.04
C VAL A 249 -6.59 1.58 17.30
N TRP A 250 -5.82 0.50 17.23
CA TRP A 250 -5.74 -0.51 18.29
C TRP A 250 -4.41 -0.44 19.03
N PHE A 251 -3.32 -0.91 18.41
CA PHE A 251 -2.02 -1.04 19.08
C PHE A 251 -0.98 -0.12 18.43
N ILE A 252 -0.37 0.72 19.25
CA ILE A 252 0.77 1.57 18.91
C ILE A 252 1.93 1.18 19.84
N PRO A 253 2.72 0.14 19.48
CA PRO A 253 3.82 -0.34 20.31
C PRO A 253 5.02 0.61 20.26
N SER A 254 5.93 0.49 21.22
CA SER A 254 7.30 0.97 21.01
C SER A 254 8.00 0.12 19.94
N VAL A 255 9.13 0.62 19.41
CA VAL A 255 9.97 -0.17 18.50
C VAL A 255 10.48 -1.44 19.17
N ALA A 256 10.91 -1.36 20.42
CA ALA A 256 11.41 -2.52 21.17
C ALA A 256 10.30 -3.59 21.37
N ALA A 257 9.09 -3.16 21.70
CA ALA A 257 7.94 -4.06 21.84
C ALA A 257 7.59 -4.75 20.50
N LEU A 258 7.59 -3.99 19.39
CA LEU A 258 7.28 -4.54 18.08
C LEU A 258 8.34 -5.54 17.59
N MET A 259 9.63 -5.27 17.85
CA MET A 259 10.71 -6.22 17.57
C MET A 259 10.57 -7.50 18.40
N LEU A 260 10.16 -7.41 19.67
CA LEU A 260 9.86 -8.56 20.51
C LEU A 260 8.67 -9.38 19.94
N TRP A 261 7.62 -8.71 19.45
CA TRP A 261 6.47 -9.39 18.83
C TRP A 261 6.86 -10.15 17.57
N LEU A 262 7.66 -9.55 16.70
CA LEU A 262 8.19 -10.21 15.50
C LEU A 262 9.02 -11.45 15.88
N LYS A 263 9.86 -11.36 16.91
CA LYS A 263 10.62 -12.51 17.42
C LYS A 263 9.71 -13.61 17.94
N LYS A 264 8.63 -13.27 18.66
CA LYS A 264 7.61 -14.24 19.10
C LYS A 264 6.86 -14.88 17.92
N CYS A 265 6.73 -14.16 16.81
CA CYS A 265 6.19 -14.69 15.55
C CYS A 265 7.28 -15.36 14.70
N GLU A 266 8.40 -15.77 15.30
CA GLU A 266 9.46 -16.58 14.67
C GLU A 266 10.14 -15.93 13.44
N PHE A 267 10.09 -14.60 13.37
CA PHE A 267 10.99 -13.85 12.50
C PHE A 267 12.40 -13.77 13.09
N ILE A 268 13.40 -13.71 12.20
CA ILE A 268 14.82 -13.50 12.54
C ILE A 268 15.36 -12.26 11.84
N ASP A 269 16.62 -11.90 12.12
CA ASP A 269 17.31 -10.73 11.53
C ASP A 269 16.52 -9.42 11.64
N ILE A 270 15.77 -9.29 12.75
CA ILE A 270 14.86 -8.18 12.99
C ILE A 270 15.65 -6.91 13.27
N ARG A 271 15.44 -5.87 12.47
CA ARG A 271 16.12 -4.58 12.60
C ARG A 271 15.18 -3.42 12.30
N CYS A 272 15.17 -2.42 13.17
CA CYS A 272 14.57 -1.13 12.86
C CYS A 272 15.56 -0.32 12.02
N VAL A 273 15.13 0.14 10.85
CA VAL A 273 16.00 0.83 9.88
C VAL A 273 15.69 2.32 9.75
N ASP A 274 14.52 2.74 10.21
CA ASP A 274 14.07 4.13 10.19
C ASP A 274 13.06 4.36 11.31
N ILE A 275 13.16 5.53 11.96
CA ILE A 275 12.15 6.04 12.89
C ILE A 275 12.02 7.53 12.59
N ASP A 276 10.81 7.97 12.25
CA ASP A 276 10.58 9.35 11.85
C ASP A 276 9.27 9.89 12.43
N ILE A 277 9.28 11.16 12.80
CA ILE A 277 8.07 11.87 13.20
C ILE A 277 7.41 12.38 11.93
N THR A 278 6.13 12.08 11.74
CA THR A 278 5.44 12.47 10.51
C THR A 278 5.36 13.99 10.44
N SER A 279 6.02 14.59 9.45
CA SER A 279 6.05 16.05 9.30
C SER A 279 4.81 16.58 8.56
N LEU A 280 4.47 17.84 8.82
CA LEU A 280 3.41 18.56 8.08
C LEU A 280 3.72 18.72 6.58
N ALA A 281 4.98 18.59 6.18
CA ALA A 281 5.36 18.58 4.77
C ALA A 281 5.16 17.21 4.10
N GLU A 282 5.20 16.13 4.88
CA GLU A 282 4.99 14.76 4.40
C GLU A 282 3.50 14.44 4.24
N GLN A 283 2.66 14.85 5.20
CA GLN A 283 1.20 14.63 5.18
C GLN A 283 0.44 15.94 5.30
N ARG A 284 -0.30 16.31 4.26
CA ARG A 284 -1.02 17.59 4.16
C ARG A 284 -2.15 17.54 3.15
N SER A 285 -3.13 18.43 3.31
CA SER A 285 -4.17 18.63 2.30
C SER A 285 -3.59 19.23 1.01
N THR A 286 -4.17 18.85 -0.12
CA THR A 286 -3.75 19.30 -1.46
C THR A 286 -4.98 19.53 -2.35
N GLN A 287 -4.78 19.97 -3.59
CA GLN A 287 -5.87 20.04 -4.57
C GLN A 287 -6.51 18.68 -4.87
N TRP A 288 -5.78 17.58 -4.62
CA TRP A 288 -6.22 16.20 -4.83
C TRP A 288 -6.71 15.48 -3.56
N MET A 289 -6.50 16.09 -2.39
CA MET A 289 -7.04 15.64 -1.10
C MET A 289 -7.43 16.87 -0.27
N LYS A 290 -8.69 17.29 -0.38
CA LYS A 290 -9.20 18.55 0.21
C LYS A 290 -9.77 18.40 1.62
N ASN A 291 -9.82 17.18 2.15
CA ASN A 291 -10.34 16.93 3.49
C ASN A 291 -9.29 17.32 4.54
N GLU A 292 -9.64 17.19 5.82
CA GLU A 292 -8.70 17.32 6.94
C GLU A 292 -7.48 16.40 6.76
N SER A 293 -6.31 16.86 7.20
CA SER A 293 -5.04 16.13 7.17
C SER A 293 -4.24 16.35 8.47
N LEU A 294 -2.94 16.06 8.48
CA LEU A 294 -2.13 15.99 9.71
C LEU A 294 -2.22 17.24 10.59
N VAL A 295 -2.21 18.44 10.00
CA VAL A 295 -2.33 19.70 10.76
C VAL A 295 -3.60 19.76 11.60
N ASP A 296 -4.69 19.14 11.12
CA ASP A 296 -5.98 19.09 11.80
C ASP A 296 -6.05 17.98 12.85
N TYR A 297 -5.02 17.11 12.91
CA TYR A 297 -4.94 15.94 13.79
C TYR A 297 -4.00 16.16 14.99
N LEU A 298 -3.23 17.25 14.98
CA LEU A 298 -2.29 17.65 16.04
C LEU A 298 -2.90 18.71 16.97
N ASP A 299 -2.44 18.76 18.22
CA ASP A 299 -2.84 19.83 19.14
C ASP A 299 -2.39 21.19 18.57
N PRO A 300 -3.29 22.19 18.44
CA PRO A 300 -2.97 23.50 17.87
C PRO A 300 -1.96 24.30 18.71
N ASN A 301 -1.76 23.94 19.98
CA ASN A 301 -0.81 24.60 20.88
C ASN A 301 0.47 23.78 21.10
N ASP A 302 0.46 22.48 20.80
CA ASP A 302 1.64 21.60 20.93
C ASP A 302 1.64 20.48 19.86
N VAL A 303 2.37 20.71 18.77
CA VAL A 303 2.45 19.77 17.64
C VAL A 303 3.15 18.44 17.99
N SER A 304 3.73 18.31 19.18
CA SER A 304 4.25 17.03 19.68
C SER A 304 3.13 16.08 20.16
N LEU A 305 1.88 16.57 20.21
CA LEU A 305 0.70 15.83 20.62
C LEU A 305 -0.36 15.77 19.50
N THR A 306 -1.19 14.73 19.54
CA THR A 306 -2.45 14.69 18.79
C THR A 306 -3.49 15.61 19.43
N VAL A 307 -4.56 15.95 18.71
CA VAL A 307 -5.69 16.72 19.27
C VAL A 307 -6.35 16.07 20.49
N GLU A 308 -6.16 14.77 20.69
CA GLU A 308 -6.64 14.03 21.86
C GLU A 308 -5.63 13.98 23.02
N GLY A 309 -4.44 14.57 22.87
CA GLY A 309 -3.39 14.62 23.90
C GLY A 309 -2.43 13.42 23.92
N TYR A 310 -2.47 12.53 22.92
CA TYR A 310 -1.48 11.44 22.78
C TYR A 310 -0.20 11.94 22.10
N PRO A 311 0.93 11.20 22.18
CA PRO A 311 2.10 11.52 21.38
C PRO A 311 1.78 11.59 19.88
N ALA A 312 2.30 12.60 19.20
CA ALA A 312 2.09 12.83 17.77
C ALA A 312 2.57 11.62 16.91
N PRO A 313 2.03 11.45 15.69
CA PRO A 313 2.33 10.30 14.84
C PRO A 313 3.82 10.12 14.55
N LYS A 314 4.41 9.11 15.19
CA LYS A 314 5.76 8.61 14.92
C LYS A 314 5.67 7.26 14.23
N ARG A 315 6.52 7.03 13.23
CA ARG A 315 6.52 5.82 12.41
C ARG A 315 7.87 5.14 12.48
N ALA A 316 7.84 3.81 12.50
CA ALA A 316 9.05 3.01 12.42
C ALA A 316 8.96 2.03 11.26
N ILE A 317 10.09 1.80 10.60
CA ILE A 317 10.25 0.77 9.57
C ILE A 317 11.13 -0.33 10.15
N ILE A 318 10.62 -1.56 10.12
CA ILE A 318 11.30 -2.76 10.60
C ILE A 318 11.42 -3.75 9.46
N ILE A 319 12.61 -4.32 9.29
CA ILE A 319 12.89 -5.40 8.35
C ILE A 319 13.12 -6.68 9.15
N ALA A 320 12.61 -7.80 8.67
CA ALA A 320 12.82 -9.11 9.27
C ALA A 320 12.78 -10.23 8.22
N THR A 321 13.29 -11.42 8.55
CA THR A 321 13.35 -12.57 7.65
C THR A 321 12.50 -13.72 8.20
N LYS A 322 11.74 -14.41 7.34
CA LYS A 322 11.06 -15.66 7.69
C LYS A 322 12.09 -16.79 7.78
N ASN A 323 12.22 -17.40 8.96
CA ASN A 323 13.23 -18.44 9.21
C ASN A 323 12.78 -19.87 8.83
N GLN A 324 11.50 -20.20 9.04
CA GLN A 324 10.99 -21.56 8.95
C GLN A 324 9.71 -21.62 8.12
N PRO A 325 9.38 -22.77 7.49
CA PRO A 325 8.13 -22.97 6.77
C PRO A 325 6.93 -22.93 7.73
N ASN A 326 5.72 -22.77 7.18
CA ASN A 326 4.50 -22.80 8.00
C ASN A 326 4.30 -24.21 8.54
N HIS A 327 4.08 -24.34 9.85
CA HIS A 327 3.97 -25.64 10.54
C HIS A 327 2.81 -26.51 10.00
N ASP A 328 1.76 -25.87 9.49
CA ASP A 328 0.56 -26.55 8.99
C ASP A 328 0.63 -26.92 7.49
N LEU A 329 1.75 -26.62 6.80
CA LEU A 329 1.97 -26.92 5.38
C LEU A 329 2.95 -28.09 5.14
N VAL A 330 3.41 -28.77 6.20
CA VAL A 330 4.36 -29.90 6.15
C VAL A 330 3.66 -31.25 6.23
#